data_AF-A0A954AUA9-F1
#
_entry.id   AF-A0A954AUA9-F1
#
_cell.length_a   1.000
_cell.length_b   1.000
_cell.length_c   1.000
_cell.angle_alpha   90.00
_cell.angle_beta   90.00
_cell.angle_gamma   90.00
#
_symmetry.space_group_name_H-M   'P 1'
#
loop_
_entity.id
_entity.type
_entity.pdbx_description
1 polymer ?
#
loop_
_entity_poly.entity_id
_entity_poly.type
_entity_poly.pdbx_seq_one_letter_code
_entity_poly.pdbx_strand_id
1 'polypeptide(L)'
;MPAMKSAYRIVASTFLTATLAWPMLCRADDFNIISPGKDSLRINAGEMQVHLNRDGCEAGFEIACSTVLQRSEYVSTRSHSHGDSIAYGWEIRVPEDFRYNASGGYLRAVRFINAKGESVLSFLIDTQNGYNVSRKTCFSPKGFGSWHRIEVFVTWDSTKKKGLKDKTPGELQVICDGTEILNRLGRPNIGAEEQVWMAVGLAGSLKLADGDNAAVTYRNISIEPRQ
;
A
#
# COMPACT_ATOMS: atom_id res chain seq x y z
N MET A 1 -25.51 -37.56 -66.50
CA MET A 1 -25.14 -36.23 -67.02
C MET A 1 -24.14 -35.59 -66.06
N PRO A 2 -23.03 -35.03 -66.56
CA PRO A 2 -21.84 -34.63 -65.77
C PRO A 2 -21.76 -33.13 -65.44
N ALA A 3 -20.71 -32.77 -64.69
CA ALA A 3 -20.02 -31.48 -64.57
C ALA A 3 -20.67 -30.40 -63.66
N MET A 4 -19.95 -29.51 -62.97
CA MET A 4 -18.53 -29.31 -62.65
C MET A 4 -18.47 -28.19 -61.59
N LYS A 5 -17.50 -28.30 -60.66
CA LYS A 5 -16.62 -27.27 -60.07
C LYS A 5 -17.06 -25.79 -60.12
N SER A 6 -16.95 -25.09 -58.98
CA SER A 6 -15.83 -24.15 -58.77
C SER A 6 -15.72 -23.70 -57.32
N ALA A 7 -14.48 -23.59 -56.86
CA ALA A 7 -14.07 -23.16 -55.54
C ALA A 7 -13.67 -21.69 -55.57
N TYR A 8 -13.92 -20.96 -54.47
CA TYR A 8 -13.08 -19.83 -54.08
C TYR A 8 -12.78 -19.92 -52.58
N ARG A 9 -11.48 -20.09 -52.29
CA ARG A 9 -10.87 -19.84 -50.99
C ARG A 9 -10.78 -18.32 -50.79
N ILE A 10 -11.18 -17.83 -49.62
CA ILE A 10 -10.61 -16.60 -49.06
C ILE A 10 -10.00 -16.96 -47.71
N VAL A 11 -8.74 -16.57 -47.59
CA VAL A 11 -7.80 -16.85 -46.51
C VAL A 11 -7.82 -15.69 -45.52
N ALA A 12 -7.72 -16.05 -44.24
CA ALA A 12 -7.17 -15.31 -43.11
C ALA A 12 -7.77 -13.94 -42.73
N SER A 13 -8.23 -13.86 -41.48
CA SER A 13 -7.53 -13.05 -40.47
C SER A 13 -8.04 -13.44 -39.08
N THR A 14 -7.38 -14.41 -38.45
CA THR A 14 -7.47 -14.62 -37.01
C THR A 14 -6.68 -13.49 -36.34
N PHE A 15 -7.37 -12.44 -35.91
CA PHE A 15 -6.83 -11.54 -34.91
C PHE A 15 -6.97 -12.22 -33.54
N LEU A 16 -5.81 -12.51 -32.95
CA LEU A 16 -5.69 -12.79 -31.53
C LEU A 16 -6.22 -11.57 -30.76
N THR A 17 -7.27 -11.76 -29.96
CA THR A 17 -7.42 -11.01 -28.72
C THR A 17 -6.97 -11.91 -27.59
N ALA A 18 -5.71 -11.73 -27.19
CA ALA A 18 -5.22 -12.19 -25.91
C ALA A 18 -5.96 -11.42 -24.81
N THR A 19 -7.01 -12.01 -24.24
CA THR A 19 -7.56 -11.56 -22.97
C THR A 19 -6.62 -12.04 -21.87
N LEU A 20 -5.64 -11.21 -21.56
CA LEU A 20 -4.79 -11.37 -20.39
C LEU A 20 -5.63 -11.15 -19.12
N ALA A 21 -5.44 -12.11 -18.21
CA ALA A 21 -5.29 -11.93 -16.77
C ALA A 21 -6.43 -11.26 -15.97
N TRP A 22 -7.08 -12.14 -15.20
CA TRP A 22 -7.56 -12.01 -13.81
C TRP A 22 -8.53 -10.89 -13.42
N PRO A 23 -9.69 -11.24 -12.83
CA PRO A 23 -10.37 -10.31 -11.95
C PRO A 23 -9.56 -10.22 -10.65
N MET A 24 -8.73 -9.18 -10.50
CA MET A 24 -8.36 -8.70 -9.16
C MET A 24 -9.60 -8.08 -8.53
N LEU A 25 -10.49 -8.95 -8.04
CA LEU A 25 -11.46 -8.55 -7.04
C LEU A 25 -10.65 -8.26 -5.78
N CYS A 26 -10.45 -6.96 -5.47
CA CYS A 26 -10.14 -6.54 -4.11
C CYS A 26 -11.23 -7.13 -3.20
N ARG A 27 -10.93 -8.25 -2.54
CA ARG A 27 -11.82 -8.82 -1.54
C ARG A 27 -11.73 -7.93 -0.32
N ALA A 28 -12.76 -7.14 -0.08
CA ALA A 28 -12.92 -6.37 1.14
C ALA A 28 -12.83 -7.26 2.41
N ASP A 29 -12.96 -8.58 2.27
CA ASP A 29 -12.80 -9.59 3.32
C ASP A 29 -11.39 -9.66 3.94
N ASP A 30 -10.35 -9.12 3.29
CA ASP A 30 -8.95 -9.20 3.78
C ASP A 30 -8.56 -8.07 4.73
N PHE A 31 -9.44 -7.09 4.95
CA PHE A 31 -9.19 -5.96 5.84
C PHE A 31 -10.33 -5.75 6.82
N ASN A 32 -9.99 -5.57 8.11
CA ASN A 32 -10.96 -5.08 9.09
C ASN A 32 -10.84 -3.55 9.19
N ILE A 33 -11.99 -2.88 9.04
CA ILE A 33 -12.12 -1.46 9.39
C ILE A 33 -12.09 -1.37 10.90
N ILE A 34 -11.23 -0.54 11.45
CA ILE A 34 -11.32 -0.24 12.87
C ILE A 34 -12.22 1.00 13.06
N SER A 35 -13.53 0.71 13.12
CA SER A 35 -14.71 1.53 13.50
C SER A 35 -15.19 2.68 12.57
N PRO A 36 -16.47 2.67 12.10
CA PRO A 36 -17.01 3.65 11.16
C PRO A 36 -17.89 4.82 11.66
N GLY A 37 -17.85 5.93 10.88
CA GLY A 37 -18.81 7.06 10.84
C GLY A 37 -19.38 7.30 9.41
N LYS A 38 -20.17 8.35 9.16
CA LYS A 38 -20.95 8.48 7.91
C LYS A 38 -20.25 9.13 6.70
N ASP A 39 -19.11 9.81 6.87
CA ASP A 39 -18.51 10.63 5.79
C ASP A 39 -17.01 10.37 5.47
N SER A 40 -16.35 9.35 6.05
CA SER A 40 -14.90 9.13 5.90
C SER A 40 -14.47 7.92 5.07
N LEU A 41 -15.40 7.29 4.34
CA LEU A 41 -15.08 6.15 3.51
C LEU A 41 -16.06 6.05 2.35
N ARG A 42 -15.53 5.97 1.14
CA ARG A 42 -16.27 5.51 -0.03
C ARG A 42 -15.46 4.41 -0.70
N ILE A 43 -16.04 3.21 -0.70
CA ILE A 43 -15.55 2.09 -1.52
C ILE A 43 -16.36 2.15 -2.81
N ASN A 44 -15.72 2.62 -3.88
CA ASN A 44 -16.33 2.63 -5.21
C ASN A 44 -15.67 1.52 -6.02
N ALA A 45 -16.43 0.49 -6.42
CA ALA A 45 -16.03 -0.55 -7.38
C ALA A 45 -14.50 -0.84 -7.46
N GLY A 46 -13.90 -1.32 -6.35
CA GLY A 46 -12.48 -1.71 -6.31
C GLY A 46 -11.47 -0.65 -5.83
N GLU A 47 -11.90 0.60 -5.62
CA GLU A 47 -11.09 1.68 -5.05
C GLU A 47 -11.50 2.01 -3.61
N MET A 48 -10.52 2.28 -2.76
CA MET A 48 -10.66 2.65 -1.35
C MET A 48 -10.09 4.05 -1.14
N GLN A 49 -10.96 5.03 -0.84
CA GLN A 49 -10.54 6.39 -0.52
C GLN A 49 -10.44 6.60 0.99
N VAL A 50 -9.36 7.23 1.43
CA VAL A 50 -9.07 7.59 2.82
C VAL A 50 -8.81 9.09 2.90
N HIS A 51 -9.34 9.74 3.93
CA HIS A 51 -9.18 11.17 4.18
C HIS A 51 -9.03 11.44 5.67
N LEU A 52 -8.06 12.27 6.06
CA LEU A 52 -7.99 12.86 7.39
C LEU A 52 -8.66 14.24 7.35
N ASN A 53 -9.29 14.66 8.45
CA ASN A 53 -9.89 15.98 8.57
C ASN A 53 -9.28 16.79 9.72
N ARG A 54 -9.53 18.10 9.70
CA ARG A 54 -9.05 19.06 10.71
C ARG A 54 -9.55 18.73 12.11
N ASP A 55 -10.83 18.38 12.20
CA ASP A 55 -11.54 18.21 13.46
C ASP A 55 -11.34 16.82 14.03
N GLY A 56 -10.10 16.31 14.01
CA GLY A 56 -9.75 15.06 14.68
C GLY A 56 -10.49 14.97 16.01
N CYS A 57 -11.48 14.06 16.02
CA CYS A 57 -12.44 13.69 17.06
C CYS A 57 -13.87 14.30 17.08
N GLU A 58 -14.28 15.19 16.18
CA GLU A 58 -15.70 15.58 16.01
C GLU A 58 -16.29 15.26 14.62
N ALA A 59 -15.47 14.77 13.68
CA ALA A 59 -15.96 14.17 12.45
C ALA A 59 -15.16 12.89 12.12
N GLY A 60 -15.85 11.75 12.14
CA GLY A 60 -15.56 10.54 11.35
C GLY A 60 -14.24 9.75 11.56
N PHE A 61 -14.37 8.56 12.18
CA PHE A 61 -13.48 7.37 12.19
C PHE A 61 -12.08 7.51 12.82
N GLU A 62 -11.87 7.24 14.12
CA GLU A 62 -10.54 6.89 14.65
C GLU A 62 -10.60 6.05 15.96
N ILE A 63 -9.61 5.18 16.19
CA ILE A 63 -9.41 4.35 17.41
C ILE A 63 -8.47 5.00 18.43
N ALA A 64 -7.80 6.09 18.07
CA ALA A 64 -6.84 6.76 18.95
C ALA A 64 -6.84 8.25 18.63
N CYS A 65 -7.96 8.84 19.00
CA CYS A 65 -8.28 10.21 18.71
C CYS A 65 -7.74 11.06 19.86
N SER A 66 -6.46 11.42 19.77
CA SER A 66 -5.78 12.20 20.81
C SER A 66 -5.27 13.50 20.22
N THR A 67 -4.99 14.48 21.08
CA THR A 67 -4.36 15.73 20.65
C THR A 67 -3.01 15.53 19.94
N VAL A 68 -2.45 14.32 20.00
CA VAL A 68 -1.12 13.95 19.49
C VAL A 68 -1.15 12.87 18.41
N LEU A 69 -2.34 12.45 17.92
CA LEU A 69 -2.44 11.44 16.85
C LEU A 69 -3.77 11.54 16.11
N GLN A 70 -3.69 11.51 14.77
CA GLN A 70 -4.79 11.27 13.83
C GLN A 70 -4.48 10.00 13.01
N ARG A 71 -5.47 9.15 12.79
CA ARG A 71 -5.33 7.86 12.11
C ARG A 71 -6.65 7.34 11.52
N SER A 72 -6.70 7.24 10.19
CA SER A 72 -7.71 6.50 9.45
C SER A 72 -7.04 5.39 8.63
N GLU A 73 -7.07 4.14 9.12
CA GLU A 73 -6.37 3.00 8.51
C GLU A 73 -7.23 1.73 8.49
N TYR A 74 -7.01 0.88 7.49
CA TYR A 74 -7.53 -0.48 7.36
C TYR A 74 -6.41 -1.44 7.68
N VAL A 75 -6.66 -2.39 8.59
CA VAL A 75 -5.65 -3.36 9.00
C VAL A 75 -5.99 -4.72 8.40
N SER A 76 -4.99 -5.39 7.83
CA SER A 76 -5.14 -6.73 7.27
C SER A 76 -5.66 -7.69 8.34
N THR A 77 -6.52 -8.62 7.96
CA THR A 77 -7.05 -9.64 8.90
C THR A 77 -6.00 -10.69 9.24
N ARG A 78 -5.02 -10.88 8.35
CA ARG A 78 -3.91 -11.81 8.52
C ARG A 78 -2.66 -11.09 9.01
N SER A 79 -1.99 -11.70 9.98
CA SER A 79 -0.63 -11.36 10.40
C SER A 79 0.41 -12.26 9.73
N HIS A 80 1.65 -11.81 9.81
CA HIS A 80 2.84 -12.55 9.42
C HIS A 80 3.86 -12.56 10.56
N SER A 81 4.68 -13.59 10.60
CA SER A 81 5.58 -13.91 11.71
C SER A 81 6.97 -14.25 11.21
N HIS A 82 7.88 -14.54 12.14
CA HIS A 82 9.24 -14.94 11.80
C HIS A 82 9.25 -16.16 10.85
N GLY A 83 9.99 -16.04 9.75
CA GLY A 83 10.14 -17.06 8.71
C GLY A 83 9.25 -16.83 7.49
N ASP A 84 8.22 -16.00 7.61
CA ASP A 84 7.30 -15.73 6.50
C ASP A 84 7.99 -14.89 5.41
N SER A 85 7.85 -15.32 4.16
CA SER A 85 8.24 -14.54 2.99
C SER A 85 7.00 -14.14 2.21
N ILE A 86 6.73 -12.84 2.12
CA ILE A 86 5.46 -12.28 1.66
C ILE A 86 5.72 -11.20 0.61
N ALA A 87 4.90 -11.19 -0.43
CA ALA A 87 4.76 -10.11 -1.39
C ALA A 87 3.50 -9.30 -1.05
N TYR A 88 3.68 -8.00 -0.80
CA TYR A 88 2.61 -7.03 -0.65
C TYR A 88 2.55 -6.17 -1.91
N GLY A 89 1.36 -5.97 -2.45
CA GLY A 89 1.12 -5.10 -3.61
C GLY A 89 0.02 -4.10 -3.33
N TRP A 90 0.15 -2.88 -3.84
CA TRP A 90 -0.96 -1.93 -3.89
C TRP A 90 -0.72 -0.87 -4.97
N GLU A 91 -1.80 -0.26 -5.43
CA GLU A 91 -1.75 1.00 -6.17
C GLU A 91 -2.25 2.14 -5.28
N ILE A 92 -1.55 3.27 -5.33
CA ILE A 92 -1.90 4.49 -4.59
C ILE A 92 -1.99 5.69 -5.53
N ARG A 93 -2.99 6.54 -5.30
CA ARG A 93 -3.10 7.88 -5.89
C ARG A 93 -3.19 8.89 -4.77
N VAL A 94 -2.17 9.76 -4.71
CA VAL A 94 -2.17 10.97 -3.88
C VAL A 94 -2.74 12.11 -4.72
N PRO A 95 -3.67 12.94 -4.25
CA PRO A 95 -4.28 14.01 -5.05
C PRO A 95 -3.23 15.08 -5.42
N GLU A 96 -3.38 15.69 -6.60
CA GLU A 96 -2.45 16.70 -7.12
C GLU A 96 -2.30 17.91 -6.18
N ASP A 97 -3.39 18.27 -5.51
CA ASP A 97 -3.46 19.35 -4.53
C ASP A 97 -3.22 18.86 -3.09
N PHE A 98 -2.59 17.70 -2.89
CA PHE A 98 -2.23 17.19 -1.57
C PHE A 98 -1.45 18.24 -0.77
N ARG A 99 -1.95 18.55 0.42
CA ARG A 99 -1.37 19.55 1.32
C ARG A 99 -1.45 19.04 2.75
N TYR A 100 -0.31 19.06 3.42
CA TYR A 100 -0.18 18.67 4.82
C TYR A 100 0.83 19.59 5.49
N ASN A 101 0.34 20.53 6.30
CA ASN A 101 1.15 21.56 6.95
C ASN A 101 1.32 21.33 8.45
N ALA A 102 0.82 20.22 8.99
CA ALA A 102 0.97 19.88 10.39
C ALA A 102 2.43 19.56 10.76
N SER A 103 2.85 19.93 11.97
CA SER A 103 4.23 19.74 12.41
C SER A 103 4.59 18.24 12.51
N GLY A 104 5.78 17.87 12.02
CA GLY A 104 6.16 16.48 11.77
C GLY A 104 6.30 16.17 10.27
N GLY A 105 5.72 16.99 9.39
CA GLY A 105 6.08 17.08 7.98
C GLY A 105 5.67 15.92 7.08
N TYR A 106 5.14 14.81 7.62
CA TYR A 106 4.69 13.67 6.83
C TYR A 106 3.45 12.97 7.43
N LEU A 107 2.73 12.25 6.58
CA LEU A 107 1.71 11.26 6.94
C LEU A 107 2.24 9.85 6.64
N ARG A 108 1.88 8.87 7.47
CA ARG A 108 2.11 7.45 7.16
C ARG A 108 0.97 6.95 6.31
N ALA A 109 1.27 6.47 5.11
CA ALA A 109 0.29 6.02 4.12
C ALA A 109 0.08 4.50 4.14
N VAL A 110 1.14 3.76 4.42
CA VAL A 110 1.11 2.32 4.64
C VAL A 110 2.04 2.02 5.80
N ARG A 111 1.61 1.16 6.72
CA ARG A 111 2.40 0.75 7.88
C ARG A 111 2.38 -0.75 8.02
N PHE A 112 3.50 -1.29 8.45
CA PHE A 112 3.57 -2.65 8.96
C PHE A 112 3.63 -2.52 10.46
N ILE A 113 2.58 -2.96 11.14
CA ILE A 113 2.37 -2.73 12.57
C ILE A 113 2.47 -4.02 13.36
N ASN A 114 2.99 -3.94 14.57
CA ASN A 114 2.97 -5.06 15.50
C ASN A 114 1.71 -5.08 16.37
N ALA A 115 1.63 -6.05 17.28
CA ALA A 115 0.48 -6.21 18.18
C ALA A 115 0.22 -5.01 19.10
N LYS A 116 1.23 -4.15 19.32
CA LYS A 116 1.11 -2.90 20.10
C LYS A 116 0.69 -1.71 19.23
N GLY A 117 0.52 -1.91 17.92
CA GLY A 117 0.26 -0.84 16.95
C GLY A 117 1.50 0.01 16.62
N GLU A 118 2.70 -0.43 17.00
CA GLU A 118 3.95 0.24 16.68
C GLU A 118 4.37 -0.08 15.23
N SER A 119 4.87 0.91 14.51
CA SER A 119 5.37 0.70 13.14
C SER A 119 6.71 -0.03 13.13
N VAL A 120 6.76 -1.19 12.49
CA VAL A 120 7.98 -1.92 12.11
C VAL A 120 8.58 -1.36 10.81
N LEU A 121 7.71 -1.04 9.85
CA LEU A 121 8.05 -0.39 8.58
C LEU A 121 6.93 0.60 8.23
N SER A 122 7.25 1.68 7.54
CA SER A 122 6.24 2.65 7.10
C SER A 122 6.62 3.31 5.79
N PHE A 123 5.60 3.54 4.97
CA PHE A 123 5.62 4.39 3.81
C PHE A 123 5.03 5.74 4.20
N LEU A 124 5.71 6.81 3.81
CA LEU A 124 5.42 8.17 4.19
C LEU A 124 5.00 8.97 2.96
N ILE A 125 4.11 9.93 3.15
CA ILE A 125 3.79 10.98 2.18
C ILE A 125 4.15 12.31 2.81
N ASP A 126 4.91 13.12 2.08
CA ASP A 126 5.12 14.52 2.42
C ASP A 126 5.17 15.40 1.18
N THR A 127 4.91 16.69 1.39
CA THR A 127 4.82 17.69 0.31
C THR A 127 6.18 18.01 -0.33
N GLN A 128 7.30 17.61 0.29
CA GLN A 128 8.65 17.93 -0.20
C GLN A 128 9.25 16.77 -1.00
N ASN A 129 9.13 15.54 -0.51
CA ASN A 129 9.78 14.35 -1.02
C ASN A 129 8.81 13.38 -1.71
N GLY A 130 7.50 13.59 -1.58
CA GLY A 130 6.47 12.74 -2.16
C GLY A 130 6.27 11.47 -1.35
N TYR A 131 6.02 10.35 -2.03
CA TYR A 131 5.82 9.05 -1.42
C TYR A 131 7.15 8.32 -1.24
N ASN A 132 7.49 7.96 -0.01
CA ASN A 132 8.82 7.44 0.32
C ASN A 132 8.81 6.34 1.39
N VAL A 133 9.87 5.53 1.42
CA VAL A 133 10.11 4.49 2.41
C VAL A 133 11.57 4.48 2.79
N SER A 134 11.89 4.48 4.09
CA SER A 134 13.29 4.43 4.57
C SER A 134 14.21 5.48 3.92
N ARG A 135 13.71 6.70 3.68
CA ARG A 135 14.40 7.81 2.99
C ARG A 135 14.70 7.56 1.50
N LYS A 136 14.00 6.62 0.87
CA LYS A 136 14.01 6.40 -0.58
C LYS A 136 12.65 6.80 -1.16
N THR A 137 12.66 7.71 -2.12
CA THR A 137 11.45 8.18 -2.79
C THR A 137 11.02 7.17 -3.86
N CYS A 138 9.76 6.74 -3.81
CA CYS A 138 9.11 6.03 -4.92
C CYS A 138 8.77 7.01 -6.04
N PHE A 139 7.99 8.04 -5.70
CA PHE A 139 7.59 9.11 -6.62
C PHE A 139 7.56 10.45 -5.89
N SER A 140 8.05 11.48 -6.56
CA SER A 140 8.08 12.86 -6.04
C SER A 140 6.68 13.50 -6.02
N PRO A 141 6.52 14.70 -5.43
CA PRO A 141 5.24 15.42 -5.48
C PRO A 141 4.72 15.70 -6.91
N LYS A 142 5.62 15.75 -7.92
CA LYS A 142 5.21 15.86 -9.32
C LYS A 142 4.43 14.64 -9.85
N GLY A 143 4.49 13.50 -9.17
CA GLY A 143 3.70 12.31 -9.48
C GLY A 143 2.29 12.33 -8.90
N PHE A 144 1.99 13.27 -7.99
CA PHE A 144 0.64 13.39 -7.43
C PHE A 144 -0.38 13.62 -8.55
N GLY A 145 -1.61 13.13 -8.33
CA GLY A 145 -2.68 13.03 -9.32
C GLY A 145 -2.66 11.72 -10.13
N SER A 146 -1.52 11.03 -10.20
CA SER A 146 -1.37 9.77 -10.94
C SER A 146 -1.46 8.54 -10.05
N TRP A 147 -1.80 7.40 -10.66
CA TRP A 147 -1.72 6.10 -10.00
C TRP A 147 -0.29 5.58 -10.04
N HIS A 148 0.19 5.10 -8.88
CA HIS A 148 1.50 4.52 -8.72
C HIS A 148 1.38 3.11 -8.13
N ARG A 149 2.11 2.15 -8.71
CA ARG A 149 2.12 0.75 -8.26
C ARG A 149 3.31 0.52 -7.33
N ILE A 150 3.04 -0.01 -6.15
CA ILE A 150 4.05 -0.35 -5.15
C ILE A 150 4.02 -1.84 -4.89
N GLU A 151 5.20 -2.46 -4.92
CA GLU A 151 5.40 -3.87 -4.62
C GLU A 151 6.50 -3.99 -3.56
N VAL A 152 6.22 -4.76 -2.52
CA VAL A 152 7.10 -4.94 -1.37
C VAL A 152 7.28 -6.42 -1.13
N PHE A 153 8.51 -6.90 -1.27
CA PHE A 153 8.88 -8.27 -0.95
C PHE A 153 9.62 -8.28 0.37
N VAL A 154 9.09 -8.99 1.35
CA VAL A 154 9.67 -9.05 2.69
C VAL A 154 9.80 -10.49 3.15
N THR A 155 10.97 -10.82 3.68
CA THR A 155 11.15 -12.00 4.53
C THR A 155 11.27 -11.51 5.97
N TRP A 156 10.28 -11.83 6.80
CA TRP A 156 10.23 -11.45 8.20
C TRP A 156 11.17 -12.33 9.02
N ASP A 157 12.19 -11.73 9.64
CA ASP A 157 13.22 -12.49 10.37
C ASP A 157 13.43 -11.92 11.77
N SER A 158 13.59 -12.80 12.76
CA SER A 158 13.88 -12.44 14.15
C SER A 158 15.32 -12.70 14.56
N THR A 159 16.16 -13.17 13.64
CA THR A 159 17.55 -13.49 13.96
C THR A 159 18.29 -12.20 14.32
N LYS A 160 18.79 -12.11 15.56
CA LYS A 160 19.59 -10.98 16.01
C LYS A 160 20.85 -10.88 15.17
N LYS A 161 21.14 -9.70 14.63
CA LYS A 161 22.43 -9.44 13.97
C LYS A 161 23.55 -9.63 14.98
N LYS A 162 24.50 -10.52 14.65
CA LYS A 162 25.72 -10.77 15.41
C LYS A 162 26.82 -9.73 15.14
N GLY A 163 26.65 -8.87 14.12
CA GLY A 163 27.57 -7.77 13.80
C GLY A 163 27.16 -6.97 12.55
N LEU A 164 27.95 -5.93 12.21
CA LEU A 164 27.67 -5.06 11.04
C LEU A 164 27.72 -5.77 9.69
N LYS A 165 28.53 -6.83 9.58
CA LYS A 165 28.67 -7.65 8.38
C LYS A 165 27.65 -8.80 8.31
N ASP A 166 26.82 -8.94 9.34
CA ASP A 166 25.83 -10.02 9.42
C ASP A 166 24.66 -9.75 8.46
N LYS A 167 24.53 -10.64 7.48
CA LYS A 167 23.44 -10.71 6.52
C LYS A 167 22.38 -11.68 7.04
N THR A 168 21.86 -11.44 8.25
CA THR A 168 20.72 -12.21 8.76
C THR A 168 19.60 -12.28 7.72
N PRO A 169 18.81 -13.36 7.66
CA PRO A 169 18.04 -13.71 6.47
C PRO A 169 16.85 -12.80 6.15
N GLY A 170 16.53 -11.82 7.00
CA GLY A 170 15.50 -10.83 6.68
C GLY A 170 15.80 -10.11 5.36
N GLU A 171 14.81 -9.97 4.50
CA GLU A 171 14.95 -9.31 3.19
C GLU A 171 13.86 -8.25 3.07
N LEU A 172 14.20 -7.11 2.51
CA LEU A 172 13.26 -6.06 2.13
C LEU A 172 13.63 -5.54 0.75
N GLN A 173 12.79 -5.83 -0.21
CA GLN A 173 12.83 -5.24 -1.54
C GLN A 173 11.58 -4.39 -1.75
N VAL A 174 11.76 -3.18 -2.29
CA VAL A 174 10.65 -2.30 -2.66
C VAL A 174 10.84 -1.86 -4.10
N ILE A 175 9.80 -2.10 -4.89
CA ILE A 175 9.67 -1.73 -6.28
C ILE A 175 8.53 -0.71 -6.39
N CYS A 176 8.79 0.43 -7.02
CA CYS A 176 7.75 1.43 -7.31
C CYS A 176 7.74 1.67 -8.81
N ASP A 177 6.56 1.54 -9.43
CA ASP A 177 6.35 1.66 -10.88
C ASP A 177 7.34 0.82 -11.69
N GLY A 178 7.57 -0.43 -11.25
CA GLY A 178 8.49 -1.37 -11.88
C GLY A 178 9.99 -1.10 -11.64
N THR A 179 10.35 -0.05 -10.89
CA THR A 179 11.74 0.29 -10.56
C THR A 179 12.07 -0.07 -9.12
N GLU A 180 13.13 -0.85 -8.90
CA GLU A 180 13.63 -1.13 -7.55
C GLU A 180 14.22 0.15 -6.92
N ILE A 181 13.67 0.59 -5.79
CA ILE A 181 14.15 1.78 -5.06
C ILE A 181 14.90 1.43 -3.76
N LEU A 182 14.68 0.22 -3.26
CA LEU A 182 15.23 -0.25 -1.99
C LEU A 182 15.42 -1.76 -2.05
N ASN A 183 16.62 -2.20 -1.68
CA ASN A 183 16.94 -3.61 -1.45
C ASN A 183 17.86 -3.69 -0.22
N ARG A 184 17.42 -4.39 0.83
CA ARG A 184 18.16 -4.52 2.08
C ARG A 184 18.10 -5.95 2.60
N LEU A 185 19.23 -6.39 3.16
CA LEU A 185 19.36 -7.65 3.88
C LEU A 185 19.49 -7.44 5.39
N GLY A 186 19.00 -8.41 6.16
CA GLY A 186 18.83 -8.43 7.61
C GLY A 186 17.82 -7.42 8.16
N ARG A 187 16.88 -6.94 7.36
CA ARG A 187 15.81 -5.99 7.72
C ARG A 187 14.55 -6.21 6.86
N PRO A 188 13.35 -5.91 7.37
CA PRO A 188 13.03 -5.57 8.76
C PRO A 188 13.30 -6.76 9.70
N ASN A 189 13.63 -6.47 10.96
CA ASN A 189 13.86 -7.48 11.99
C ASN A 189 12.75 -7.35 13.03
N ILE A 190 12.09 -8.46 13.35
CA ILE A 190 10.96 -8.53 14.28
C ILE A 190 11.32 -9.42 15.48
N GLY A 191 10.57 -9.34 16.58
CA GLY A 191 10.67 -10.32 17.66
C GLY A 191 10.32 -11.74 17.20
N ALA A 192 10.86 -12.76 17.85
CA ALA A 192 10.60 -14.16 17.50
C ALA A 192 9.11 -14.54 17.59
N GLU A 193 8.41 -13.95 18.57
CA GLU A 193 6.97 -14.13 18.77
C GLU A 193 6.14 -12.94 18.24
N GLU A 194 6.79 -12.00 17.54
CA GLU A 194 6.13 -10.81 17.03
C GLU A 194 5.34 -11.14 15.76
N GLN A 195 4.12 -10.61 15.70
CA GLN A 195 3.27 -10.66 14.53
C GLN A 195 3.18 -9.29 13.90
N VAL A 196 3.10 -9.25 12.57
CA VAL A 196 3.05 -8.04 11.76
C VAL A 196 1.81 -8.04 10.89
N TRP A 197 1.05 -6.95 10.93
CA TRP A 197 -0.09 -6.68 10.07
C TRP A 197 0.22 -5.53 9.12
N MET A 198 -0.37 -5.56 7.92
CA MET A 198 -0.34 -4.44 7.01
C MET A 198 -1.51 -3.50 7.34
N ALA A 199 -1.22 -2.20 7.47
CA ALA A 199 -2.20 -1.15 7.62
C ALA A 199 -2.10 -0.18 6.43
N VAL A 200 -3.22 0.08 5.75
CA VAL A 200 -3.32 1.01 4.62
C VAL A 200 -4.25 2.17 4.98
N GLY A 201 -3.84 3.40 4.73
CA GLY A 201 -4.63 4.59 5.08
C GLY A 201 -3.77 5.79 5.36
N LEU A 202 -4.12 6.61 6.34
CA LEU A 202 -3.34 7.78 6.74
C LEU A 202 -3.21 7.84 8.27
N ALA A 203 -1.99 8.02 8.76
CA ALA A 203 -1.72 8.30 10.17
C ALA A 203 -0.68 9.42 10.36
N GLY A 204 -1.02 10.43 11.16
CA GLY A 204 -0.22 11.61 11.47
C GLY A 204 -0.21 11.91 12.97
N SER A 205 0.79 12.65 13.45
CA SER A 205 0.95 12.98 14.87
C SER A 205 0.25 14.26 15.32
N LEU A 206 -0.38 15.01 14.41
CA LEU A 206 -1.02 16.28 14.75
C LEU A 206 -2.25 16.52 13.90
N LYS A 207 -3.12 17.40 14.42
CA LYS A 207 -4.28 17.90 13.69
C LYS A 207 -3.84 18.58 12.39
N LEU A 208 -4.62 18.35 11.33
CA LEU A 208 -4.48 19.08 10.08
C LEU A 208 -4.65 20.59 10.31
N ALA A 209 -3.89 21.37 9.55
CA ALA A 209 -4.06 22.82 9.49
C ALA A 209 -5.26 23.18 8.58
N ASP A 210 -5.73 24.43 8.69
CA ASP A 210 -6.72 24.96 7.75
C ASP A 210 -6.22 24.89 6.30
N GLY A 211 -7.06 24.31 5.43
CA GLY A 211 -6.75 24.16 4.01
C GLY A 211 -5.81 22.99 3.65
N ASP A 212 -5.49 22.12 4.61
CA ASP A 212 -4.86 20.83 4.31
C ASP A 212 -5.83 19.94 3.53
N ASN A 213 -5.28 19.22 2.55
CA ASN A 213 -5.96 18.16 1.80
C ASN A 213 -5.15 16.88 2.00
N ALA A 214 -5.54 16.10 2.99
CA ALA A 214 -4.89 14.86 3.39
C ALA A 214 -5.74 13.65 2.96
N ALA A 215 -5.95 13.52 1.66
CA ALA A 215 -6.66 12.39 1.07
C ALA A 215 -5.71 11.49 0.26
N VAL A 216 -6.04 10.20 0.17
CA VAL A 216 -5.36 9.22 -0.69
C VAL A 216 -6.38 8.20 -1.17
N THR A 217 -6.15 7.64 -2.35
CA THR A 217 -6.95 6.52 -2.87
C THR A 217 -6.07 5.31 -3.09
N TYR A 218 -6.55 4.13 -2.73
CA TYR A 218 -5.89 2.85 -2.95
C TYR A 218 -6.73 1.95 -3.85
N ARG A 219 -6.08 1.03 -4.56
CA ARG A 219 -6.72 -0.09 -5.27
C ARG A 219 -5.72 -1.23 -5.47
N ASN A 220 -6.18 -2.36 -6.02
CA ASN A 220 -5.35 -3.52 -6.36
C ASN A 220 -4.43 -3.96 -5.20
N ILE A 221 -4.98 -4.01 -3.98
CA ILE A 221 -4.22 -4.39 -2.78
C ILE A 221 -4.11 -5.92 -2.75
N SER A 222 -2.90 -6.45 -2.58
CA SER A 222 -2.63 -7.88 -2.50
C SER A 222 -1.62 -8.22 -1.39
N ILE A 223 -1.79 -9.41 -0.80
CA ILE A 223 -0.91 -9.99 0.21
C ILE A 223 -0.76 -11.48 -0.13
N GLU A 224 0.42 -11.88 -0.60
CA GLU A 224 0.64 -13.21 -1.16
C GLU A 224 1.92 -13.84 -0.57
N PRO A 225 1.91 -15.13 -0.19
CA PRO A 225 3.14 -15.85 0.10
C PRO A 225 4.07 -15.87 -1.11
N ARG A 226 5.37 -15.62 -0.90
CA ARG A 226 6.39 -15.73 -1.94
C ARG A 226 6.71 -17.21 -2.16
N GLN A 227 6.47 -17.71 -3.38
CA GLN A 227 6.84 -19.06 -3.80
C GLN A 227 8.34 -19.18 -4.10
#